data_AF-A0A1B7NFY7-F1
#
_entry.id   AF-A0A1B7NFY7-F1
#
_cell.length_a   1.000
_cell.length_b   1.000
_cell.length_c   1.000
_cell.angle_alpha   90.00
_cell.angle_beta   90.00
_cell.angle_gamma   90.00
#
_symmetry.space_group_name_H-M   'P 1'
#
loop_
_entity.id
_entity.type
_entity.pdbx_description
1 polymer ?
#
loop_
_entity_poly.entity_id
_entity_poly.type
_entity_poly.pdbx_seq_one_letter_code
_entity_poly.pdbx_strand_id
1 'polypeptide(L)'
;MGAIWKDMEQCKRAGLAKSIGVSNFTVENLKEVLVVCEFPPAVNQIVFLYSWQSLQPLIEWLLQNDILVVAPSNDAEHPDTINVPELTTPEIELIRNELPVSPSLWPFW
;
A
#
# COMPACT_ATOMS: atom_id res chain seq x y z
N MET A 1 6.41 -17.70 1.65
CA MET A 1 6.09 -16.56 0.77
C MET A 1 7.00 -16.42 -0.46
N GLY A 2 8.29 -16.78 -0.39
CA GLY A 2 9.23 -16.55 -1.50
C GLY A 2 8.83 -17.09 -2.88
N ALA A 3 8.24 -18.29 -2.97
CA ALA A 3 7.80 -18.85 -4.26
C ALA A 3 6.70 -18.01 -4.94
N ILE A 4 5.67 -17.61 -4.18
CA ILE A 4 4.55 -16.80 -4.70
C ILE A 4 5.04 -15.42 -5.16
N TRP A 5 5.92 -14.78 -4.37
CA TRP A 5 6.45 -13.48 -4.78
C TRP A 5 7.29 -13.57 -6.06
N LYS A 6 8.07 -14.65 -6.23
CA LYS A 6 8.82 -14.89 -7.47
C LYS A 6 7.92 -15.02 -8.70
N ASP A 7 6.72 -15.58 -8.55
CA ASP A 7 5.73 -15.64 -9.63
C ASP A 7 5.16 -14.24 -9.94
N MET A 8 4.89 -13.41 -8.93
CA MET A 8 4.50 -12.01 -9.12
C MET A 8 5.59 -11.21 -9.86
N GLU A 9 6.86 -11.42 -9.50
CA GLU A 9 8.00 -10.81 -10.19
C GLU A 9 8.11 -11.24 -11.66
N GLN A 10 7.75 -12.49 -11.98
CA GLN A 10 7.67 -12.94 -13.37
C GLN A 10 6.55 -12.22 -14.13
N CYS A 11 5.38 -12.00 -13.52
CA CYS A 11 4.31 -11.21 -14.14
C CYS A 11 4.77 -9.79 -14.48
N LYS A 12 5.49 -9.13 -13.55
CA LYS A 12 6.08 -7.80 -13.81
C LYS A 12 7.11 -7.84 -14.94
N ARG A 13 8.03 -8.80 -14.91
CA ARG A 13 9.08 -8.95 -15.93
C ARG A 13 8.52 -9.24 -17.33
N ALA A 14 7.43 -10.01 -17.40
CA ALA A 14 6.72 -10.29 -18.63
C ALA A 14 5.89 -9.09 -19.15
N GLY A 15 5.84 -7.98 -18.40
CA GLY A 15 5.06 -6.79 -18.75
C GLY A 15 3.56 -6.95 -18.54
N LEU A 16 3.11 -8.01 -17.86
CA LEU A 16 1.69 -8.26 -17.57
C LEU A 16 1.16 -7.33 -16.47
N ALA A 17 2.05 -6.85 -15.61
CA ALA A 17 1.74 -5.86 -14.59
C ALA A 17 2.82 -4.78 -14.56
N LYS A 18 2.42 -3.50 -14.52
CA LYS A 18 3.36 -2.38 -14.38
C LYS A 18 4.02 -2.38 -12.99
N SER A 19 3.25 -2.72 -11.96
CA SER A 19 3.66 -2.79 -10.56
C SER A 19 3.02 -4.02 -9.89
N ILE A 20 3.62 -4.47 -8.80
CA ILE A 20 3.14 -5.59 -7.98
C ILE A 20 3.15 -5.16 -6.51
N GLY A 21 2.24 -5.69 -5.71
CA GLY A 21 2.06 -5.31 -4.32
C GLY A 21 1.35 -6.40 -3.52
N VAL A 22 1.00 -6.08 -2.29
CA VAL A 22 0.32 -6.97 -1.34
C VAL A 22 -0.93 -6.31 -0.78
N SER A 23 -1.72 -7.07 -0.04
CA SER A 23 -2.88 -6.56 0.69
C SER A 23 -2.97 -7.19 2.07
N ASN A 24 -3.23 -6.36 3.09
CA ASN A 24 -3.36 -6.74 4.50
C ASN A 24 -2.13 -7.44 5.09
N PHE A 25 -0.92 -7.08 4.62
CA PHE A 25 0.32 -7.63 5.18
C PHE A 25 0.77 -6.86 6.41
N THR A 26 1.27 -7.58 7.42
CA THR A 26 1.97 -6.97 8.57
C THR A 26 3.43 -6.65 8.24
N VAL A 27 4.12 -5.93 9.15
CA VAL A 27 5.55 -5.65 9.04
C VAL A 27 6.37 -6.95 8.94
N GLU A 28 6.00 -7.98 9.69
CA GLU A 28 6.69 -9.28 9.69
C GLU A 28 6.55 -9.97 8.34
N ASN A 29 5.34 -9.97 7.76
CA ASN A 29 5.13 -10.55 6.42
C ASN A 29 5.92 -9.79 5.35
N LEU A 30 5.97 -8.46 5.45
CA LEU A 30 6.72 -7.62 4.51
C LEU A 30 8.22 -7.88 4.61
N LYS A 31 8.76 -8.02 5.83
CA LYS A 31 10.17 -8.39 6.04
C LYS A 31 10.52 -9.72 5.36
N GLU A 32 9.64 -10.72 5.42
CA GLU A 32 9.87 -12.00 4.71
C GLU A 32 9.95 -11.81 3.19
N VAL A 33 9.14 -10.92 2.61
CA VAL A 33 9.16 -10.61 1.17
C VAL A 33 10.43 -9.84 0.81
N LEU A 34 10.78 -8.81 1.59
CA LEU A 34 11.92 -7.94 1.34
C LEU A 34 13.28 -8.67 1.38
N VAL A 35 13.36 -9.79 2.11
CA VAL A 35 14.58 -10.62 2.15
C VAL A 35 14.87 -11.31 0.80
N VAL A 36 13.85 -11.60 0.00
CA VAL A 36 13.97 -12.43 -1.22
C VAL A 36 13.60 -11.71 -2.51
N CYS A 37 13.03 -10.51 -2.41
CA CYS A 37 12.52 -9.78 -3.57
C CYS A 37 13.65 -9.16 -4.41
N GLU A 38 13.51 -9.28 -5.73
CA GLU A 38 14.17 -8.43 -6.72
C GLU A 38 13.34 -7.15 -6.95
N PHE A 39 12.01 -7.27 -6.95
CA PHE A 39 11.09 -6.13 -7.01
C PHE A 39 10.31 -6.03 -5.69
N PRO A 40 10.57 -5.01 -4.86
CA PRO A 40 9.81 -4.78 -3.62
C PRO A 40 8.32 -4.54 -3.91
N PRO A 41 7.42 -4.85 -2.95
CA PRO A 41 6.02 -4.48 -3.06
C PRO A 41 5.87 -2.97 -3.22
N ALA A 42 5.19 -2.51 -4.27
CA ALA A 42 4.94 -1.08 -4.48
C ALA A 42 3.83 -0.54 -3.58
N VAL A 43 2.87 -1.41 -3.21
CA VAL A 43 1.69 -1.05 -2.41
C VAL A 43 1.42 -2.13 -1.36
N ASN A 44 0.83 -1.72 -0.23
CA ASN A 44 0.10 -2.58 0.68
C ASN A 44 -1.32 -2.02 0.85
N GLN A 45 -2.32 -2.69 0.28
CA GLN A 45 -3.72 -2.28 0.43
C GLN A 45 -4.27 -2.81 1.76
N ILE A 46 -4.69 -1.91 2.67
CA ILE A 46 -5.09 -2.27 4.04
C ILE A 46 -6.54 -1.88 4.28
N VAL A 47 -7.39 -2.84 4.65
CA VAL A 47 -8.74 -2.55 5.14
C VAL A 47 -8.65 -2.02 6.57
N PHE A 48 -9.21 -0.84 6.82
CA PHE A 48 -9.25 -0.19 8.14
C PHE A 48 -10.32 -0.81 9.07
N LEU A 49 -10.25 -2.12 9.30
CA LEU A 49 -11.13 -2.81 10.28
C LEU A 49 -10.66 -2.60 11.73
N TYR A 50 -9.44 -2.09 11.92
CA TYR A 50 -8.83 -1.82 13.22
C TYR A 50 -8.80 -0.31 13.51
N SER A 51 -8.69 0.08 14.79
CA SER A 51 -8.58 1.49 15.18
C SER A 51 -7.33 2.11 14.58
N TRP A 52 -7.42 3.33 14.04
CA TRP A 52 -6.31 4.05 13.42
C TRP A 52 -5.00 4.03 14.24
N GLN A 53 -5.10 4.19 15.56
CA GLN A 53 -3.93 4.15 16.45
C GLN A 53 -3.14 2.84 16.39
N SER A 54 -3.81 1.73 16.09
CA SER A 54 -3.15 0.42 15.94
C SER A 54 -2.49 0.24 14.58
N LEU A 55 -2.93 0.97 13.56
CA LEU A 55 -2.39 0.93 12.20
C LEU A 55 -1.25 1.94 11.98
N GLN A 56 -1.16 2.99 12.81
CA GLN A 56 -0.08 3.99 12.72
C GLN A 56 1.32 3.38 12.62
N PRO A 57 1.73 2.40 13.46
CA PRO A 57 3.06 1.81 13.35
C PRO A 57 3.30 1.11 12.01
N LEU A 58 2.28 0.45 11.46
CA LEU A 58 2.37 -0.22 10.16
C LEU A 58 2.47 0.80 9.02
N ILE A 59 1.65 1.85 9.05
CA ILE A 59 1.65 2.92 8.03
C ILE A 59 2.99 3.64 8.02
N GLU A 60 3.51 4.03 9.18
CA GLU A 60 4.81 4.67 9.31
C GLU A 60 5.93 3.78 8.75
N TRP A 61 5.89 2.48 9.08
CA TRP A 61 6.88 1.54 8.58
C TRP A 61 6.80 1.38 7.05
N LEU A 62 5.60 1.30 6.48
CA LEU A 62 5.39 1.21 5.03
C LEU A 62 5.98 2.43 4.30
N LEU A 63 5.67 3.64 4.78
CA LEU A 63 6.17 4.89 4.20
C LEU A 63 7.70 5.00 4.31
N GLN A 64 8.30 4.52 5.41
CA GLN A 64 9.77 4.49 5.57
C GLN A 64 10.48 3.50 4.64
N ASN A 65 9.76 2.52 4.09
CA ASN A 65 10.29 1.50 3.18
C ASN A 65 9.84 1.74 1.74
N ASP A 66 9.37 2.94 1.41
CA ASP A 66 8.88 3.33 0.08
C ASP A 66 7.73 2.44 -0.44
N ILE A 67 6.89 1.92 0.47
CA ILE A 67 5.70 1.13 0.14
C ILE A 67 4.46 2.01 0.36
N LEU A 68 3.68 2.21 -0.70
CA LEU A 68 2.46 3.03 -0.64
C LEU A 68 1.36 2.32 0.14
N VAL A 69 0.64 3.07 0.97
CA VAL A 69 -0.56 2.59 1.66
C VAL A 69 -1.77 2.92 0.81
N VAL A 70 -2.55 1.90 0.45
CA VAL A 70 -3.81 2.09 -0.28
C VAL A 70 -4.97 1.70 0.63
N ALA A 71 -5.92 2.61 0.84
CA ALA A 71 -7.19 2.28 1.47
C ALA A 71 -8.11 1.65 0.42
N PRO A 72 -8.77 0.52 0.69
CA PRO A 72 -9.82 0.03 -0.17
C PRO A 72 -11.05 0.95 -0.03
N SER A 73 -11.62 1.38 -1.16
CA SER A 73 -12.92 2.03 -1.20
C SER A 73 -14.04 1.00 -1.07
N ASN A 74 -15.15 1.41 -0.46
CA ASN A 74 -16.38 0.61 -0.40
C ASN A 74 -17.26 0.82 -1.64
N ASP A 75 -16.81 1.62 -2.61
CA ASP A 75 -17.62 2.08 -3.71
C ASP A 75 -17.34 1.23 -4.95
N ALA A 76 -18.24 0.28 -5.24
CA ALA A 76 -18.08 -0.67 -6.34
C ALA A 76 -17.98 0.01 -7.73
N GLU A 77 -18.31 1.29 -7.81
CA GLU A 77 -18.22 2.12 -9.02
C GLU A 77 -16.80 2.69 -9.25
N HIS A 78 -15.94 2.75 -8.23
CA HIS A 78 -14.60 3.35 -8.29
C HIS A 78 -13.52 2.40 -7.76
N PRO A 79 -13.17 1.33 -8.49
CA PRO A 79 -12.17 0.36 -8.02
C PRO A 79 -10.79 1.02 -7.82
N ASP A 80 -10.22 0.90 -6.62
CA ASP A 80 -8.93 1.51 -6.20
C ASP A 80 -7.69 1.03 -6.98
N THR A 81 -7.90 0.15 -7.95
CA THR A 81 -6.86 -0.49 -8.76
C THR A 81 -6.78 0.07 -10.18
N ILE A 82 -7.70 0.97 -10.57
CA ILE A 82 -7.69 1.62 -11.87
C ILE A 82 -7.07 3.02 -11.72
N ASN A 83 -5.89 3.22 -12.33
CA ASN A 83 -5.11 4.47 -12.29
C ASN A 83 -4.65 4.89 -10.88
N VAL A 84 -3.72 4.15 -10.27
CA VAL A 84 -2.81 4.80 -9.31
C VAL A 84 -1.85 5.65 -10.16
N PRO A 85 -1.96 6.99 -10.19
CA PRO A 85 -1.01 7.82 -10.90
C PRO A 85 0.36 7.67 -10.24
N GLU A 86 1.45 7.85 -10.98
CA GLU A 86 2.73 8.11 -10.32
C GLU A 86 2.53 9.38 -9.47
N LEU A 87 2.49 9.21 -8.15
CA LEU A 87 2.37 10.35 -7.24
C LEU A 87 3.60 11.23 -7.44
N THR A 88 3.37 12.44 -7.93
CA THR A 88 4.43 13.43 -8.06
C THR A 88 4.93 13.82 -6.67
N THR A 89 6.19 14.26 -6.56
CA THR A 89 6.75 14.70 -5.26
C THR A 89 5.83 15.67 -4.51
N PRO A 90 5.19 16.66 -5.16
CA PRO A 90 4.23 17.54 -4.49
C PRO A 90 2.98 16.83 -3.97
N GLU A 91 2.47 15.80 -4.66
CA GLU A 91 1.31 15.01 -4.20
C GLU A 91 1.67 14.11 -3.02
N ILE A 92 2.89 13.56 -3.00
CA ILE A 92 3.43 12.83 -1.85
C ILE A 92 3.56 13.76 -0.64
N GLU A 93 4.05 14.99 -0.86
CA GLU A 93 4.20 16.01 0.18
C GLU A 93 2.84 16.51 0.68
N LEU A 94 1.86 16.64 -0.21
CA LEU A 94 0.48 16.97 0.12
C LEU A 94 -0.13 15.86 0.98
N ILE A 95 -0.02 14.59 0.60
CA ILE A 95 -0.49 13.45 1.42
C ILE A 95 0.20 13.45 2.80
N ARG A 96 1.51 13.74 2.84
CA ARG A 96 2.29 13.82 4.08
C ARG A 96 1.82 14.97 4.99
N ASN A 97 1.33 16.07 4.43
CA ASN A 97 0.97 17.29 5.17
C ASN A 97 -0.55 17.46 5.42
N GLU A 98 -1.40 16.92 4.55
CA GLU A 98 -2.86 17.09 4.53
C GLU A 98 -3.63 15.92 5.14
N LEU A 99 -2.99 14.75 5.41
CA LEU A 99 -3.66 13.72 6.20
C LEU A 99 -3.91 14.28 7.61
N PRO A 100 -5.15 14.64 7.97
CA PRO A 100 -5.42 15.17 9.29
C PRO A 100 -5.36 13.97 10.23
N VAL A 101 -4.39 13.95 11.14
CA VAL A 101 -4.33 12.99 12.26
C VAL A 101 -5.44 13.29 13.29
N SER A 102 -6.56 13.90 12.87
CA SER A 102 -7.66 14.34 13.70
C SER A 102 -8.82 13.32 13.62
N PRO A 103 -9.15 12.62 14.72
CA PRO A 103 -10.25 11.66 14.77
C PRO A 103 -11.65 12.26 14.51
N SER A 104 -11.79 13.58 14.41
CA SER A 104 -13.09 14.27 14.36
C SER A 104 -13.60 14.63 12.96
N LEU A 105 -12.82 14.37 11.90
CA LEU A 105 -13.23 14.68 10.52
C LEU A 105 -13.70 13.47 9.70
N TRP A 106 -13.90 12.30 10.32
CA TRP A 106 -14.44 11.14 9.60
C TRP A 106 -15.86 10.76 10.03
N PRO A 107 -16.89 11.42 9.46
CA PRO A 107 -18.16 10.79 9.23
C PRO A 107 -18.51 10.83 7.74
N PHE A 108 -19.07 9.72 7.23
CA PHE A 108 -19.69 9.58 5.91
C PHE A 108 -18.78 9.17 4.74
N TRP A 109 -18.81 7.85 4.50
CA TRP A 109 -18.52 7.09 3.26
C TRP A 109 -17.08 7.06 2.76
#